data_AF-A0AAX4HHB6-F1
#
_entry.id   AF-A0AAX4HHB6-F1
#
_cell.length_a   1.000
_cell.length_b   1.000
_cell.length_c   1.000
_cell.angle_alpha   90.00
_cell.angle_beta   90.00
_cell.angle_gamma   90.00
#
_symmetry.space_group_name_H-M   'P 1'
#
loop_
_entity.id
_entity.type
_entity.pdbx_description
1 polymer ?
#
loop_
_entity_poly.entity_id
_entity_poly.type
_entity_poly.pdbx_seq_one_letter_code
_entity_poly.pdbx_strand_id
1 'polypeptide(L)'
;MNETQTPQTPPHAMPDEEVTLPAESFQATNMDLNPDLDEEDDDEQEPEIEQEQPQNQPQHPFDLWTVPFDEALLQLSSSHPREVPLLSMAQQSKLITFLDDRILQVQRQFIKSQSEAEVSYPLLQLLQDVRSIVDLIWFLVDLNGPLFGQEEYLIRLLGDLEDWIAYYEFPLLDANNPDVLTTYEALFQLFQAFDTRISFLIDGYQLKGSAHGLSGTEIVRLGPIANRLRMEIVEKMERSRTHLLQKRNDGHASSVYYMNVLEIEVGRLLEGIMERV
;
A
#
# COMPACT_ATOMS: atom_id res chain seq x y z
N MET A 1 -47.41 -49.58 -26.16
CA MET A 1 -46.81 -49.01 -24.94
C MET A 1 -45.60 -48.23 -25.43
N ASN A 2 -45.63 -46.90 -25.32
CA ASN A 2 -44.65 -45.99 -25.93
C ASN A 2 -43.40 -45.89 -25.06
N GLU A 3 -42.23 -46.13 -25.67
CA GLU A 3 -40.91 -45.91 -25.08
C GLU A 3 -40.54 -44.43 -25.16
N THR A 4 -40.26 -43.81 -24.02
CA THR A 4 -39.78 -42.43 -23.89
C THR A 4 -38.31 -42.33 -24.32
N GLN A 5 -38.04 -41.73 -25.48
CA GLN A 5 -36.69 -41.38 -25.92
C GLN A 5 -36.14 -40.22 -25.08
N THR A 6 -34.92 -40.37 -24.57
CA THR A 6 -34.17 -39.28 -23.93
C THR A 6 -33.64 -38.31 -24.98
N PRO A 7 -33.62 -37.00 -24.70
CA PRO A 7 -33.11 -36.01 -25.65
C PRO A 7 -31.61 -36.17 -25.85
N GLN A 8 -31.15 -36.15 -27.10
CA GLN A 8 -29.71 -36.18 -27.42
C GLN A 8 -29.09 -34.81 -27.16
N THR A 9 -27.91 -34.81 -26.54
CA THR A 9 -27.11 -33.61 -26.28
C THR A 9 -26.67 -32.98 -27.60
N PRO A 10 -26.74 -31.64 -27.74
CA PRO A 10 -26.28 -30.96 -28.95
C PRO A 10 -24.79 -31.23 -29.22
N PRO A 11 -24.39 -31.36 -30.50
CA PRO A 11 -22.98 -31.52 -30.83
C PRO A 11 -22.20 -30.27 -30.45
N HIS A 12 -21.11 -30.45 -29.68
CA HIS A 12 -20.16 -29.39 -29.37
C HIS A 12 -19.20 -29.16 -30.55
N ALA A 13 -18.83 -27.91 -30.79
CA ALA A 13 -17.84 -27.56 -31.81
C ALA A 13 -16.47 -28.17 -31.48
N MET A 14 -15.69 -28.51 -32.51
CA MET A 14 -14.36 -29.08 -32.33
C MET A 14 -13.32 -28.00 -31.95
N PRO A 15 -12.15 -28.38 -31.39
CA PRO A 15 -11.21 -27.46 -30.75
C PRO A 15 -10.71 -26.27 -31.60
N ASP A 16 -10.78 -26.36 -32.93
CA ASP A 16 -10.27 -25.34 -33.87
C ASP A 16 -11.39 -24.71 -34.73
N GLU A 17 -12.66 -24.79 -34.29
CA GLU A 17 -13.81 -24.23 -35.00
C GLU A 17 -14.37 -23.01 -34.23
N GLU A 18 -14.21 -21.79 -34.77
CA GLU A 18 -14.76 -20.58 -34.16
C GLU A 18 -16.29 -20.55 -34.28
N VAL A 19 -16.97 -20.66 -33.14
CA VAL A 19 -18.43 -20.59 -33.05
C VAL A 19 -18.88 -19.12 -33.17
N THR A 20 -19.63 -18.81 -34.21
CA THR A 20 -20.22 -17.48 -34.40
C THR A 20 -21.47 -17.36 -33.52
N LEU A 21 -21.43 -16.50 -32.49
CA LEU A 21 -22.59 -16.23 -31.65
C LEU A 21 -23.65 -15.44 -32.43
N PRO A 22 -24.96 -15.74 -32.26
CA PRO A 22 -26.01 -14.94 -32.87
C PRO A 22 -25.97 -13.51 -32.34
N ALA A 23 -26.05 -12.53 -33.24
CA ALA A 23 -25.88 -11.10 -32.94
C ALA A 23 -27.15 -10.44 -32.37
N GLU A 24 -28.05 -11.20 -31.74
CA GLU A 24 -29.27 -10.67 -31.13
C GLU A 24 -29.07 -10.47 -29.63
N SER A 25 -29.49 -9.30 -29.13
CA SER A 25 -29.46 -8.98 -27.72
C SER A 25 -30.39 -9.91 -26.94
N PHE A 26 -29.84 -10.59 -25.93
CA PHE A 26 -30.60 -11.43 -25.01
C PHE A 26 -31.70 -10.61 -24.33
N GLN A 27 -32.97 -10.90 -24.65
CA GLN A 27 -34.13 -10.35 -23.94
C GLN A 27 -34.49 -11.28 -22.79
N ALA A 28 -34.01 -10.95 -21.58
CA ALA A 28 -34.26 -11.73 -20.36
C ALA A 28 -35.70 -11.61 -19.81
N THR A 29 -36.62 -10.93 -20.51
CA THR A 29 -37.95 -10.56 -19.99
C THR A 29 -39.01 -11.65 -20.09
N ASN A 30 -38.71 -12.82 -20.66
CA ASN A 30 -39.69 -13.91 -20.86
C ASN A 30 -39.24 -15.27 -20.29
N MET A 31 -38.35 -15.29 -19.30
CA MET A 31 -38.10 -16.50 -18.50
C MET A 31 -38.94 -16.44 -17.23
N ASP A 32 -40.22 -16.77 -17.38
CA ASP A 32 -41.08 -17.11 -16.24
C ASP A 32 -40.74 -18.54 -15.78
N LEU A 33 -40.01 -18.63 -14.67
CA LEU A 33 -39.40 -19.88 -14.20
C LEU A 33 -40.27 -20.67 -13.21
N ASN A 34 -41.54 -20.31 -13.02
CA ASN A 34 -42.48 -21.08 -12.19
C ASN A 34 -43.95 -20.88 -12.62
N PRO A 35 -44.46 -21.66 -13.58
CA PRO A 35 -45.82 -21.47 -14.09
C PRO A 35 -46.91 -22.22 -13.29
N ASP A 36 -46.61 -22.78 -12.11
CA ASP A 36 -47.49 -23.72 -11.41
C ASP A 36 -47.71 -23.41 -9.91
N LEU A 37 -48.00 -22.15 -9.55
CA LEU A 37 -48.52 -21.85 -8.21
C LEU A 37 -49.59 -20.74 -8.27
N ASP A 38 -50.80 -21.13 -8.69
CA ASP A 38 -52.02 -20.45 -8.27
C ASP A 38 -52.91 -21.46 -7.53
N GLU A 39 -53.63 -20.92 -6.54
CA GLU A 39 -54.69 -21.53 -5.73
C GLU A 39 -54.23 -22.17 -4.40
N GLU A 40 -54.07 -21.34 -3.37
CA GLU A 40 -54.97 -21.34 -2.19
C GLU A 40 -54.69 -20.12 -1.30
N ASP A 41 -55.76 -19.39 -0.96
CA ASP A 41 -55.79 -18.22 -0.08
C ASP A 41 -55.21 -18.54 1.31
N ASP A 42 -54.23 -17.76 1.76
CA ASP A 42 -54.03 -17.48 3.18
C ASP A 42 -53.40 -16.09 3.36
N ASP A 43 -54.08 -15.26 4.15
CA ASP A 43 -53.70 -13.91 4.55
C ASP A 43 -52.37 -13.90 5.32
N GLU A 44 -51.23 -13.67 4.65
CA GLU A 44 -49.99 -13.27 5.31
C GLU A 44 -49.42 -12.00 4.67
N GLN A 45 -49.36 -10.93 5.48
CA GLN A 45 -48.77 -9.66 5.11
C GLN A 45 -47.27 -9.84 4.85
N GLU A 46 -46.85 -9.78 3.59
CA GLU A 46 -45.44 -9.68 3.23
C GLU A 46 -44.86 -8.34 3.75
N PRO A 47 -43.72 -8.35 4.45
CA PRO A 47 -43.03 -7.12 4.79
C PRO A 47 -42.43 -6.49 3.53
N GLU A 48 -42.65 -5.18 3.35
CA GLU A 48 -41.96 -4.37 2.33
C GLU A 48 -40.45 -4.63 2.39
N ILE A 49 -39.92 -5.26 1.33
CA ILE A 49 -38.48 -5.32 1.10
C ILE A 49 -38.06 -3.92 0.68
N GLU A 50 -37.61 -3.12 1.65
CA GLU A 50 -36.82 -1.93 1.39
C GLU A 50 -35.64 -2.36 0.50
N GLN A 51 -35.58 -1.78 -0.70
CA GLN A 51 -34.44 -1.90 -1.59
C GLN A 51 -33.21 -1.37 -0.84
N GLU A 52 -32.42 -2.27 -0.26
CA GLU A 52 -31.09 -1.96 0.23
C GLU A 52 -30.26 -1.48 -0.97
N GLN A 53 -30.17 -0.16 -1.08
CA GLN A 53 -29.16 0.52 -1.89
C GLN A 53 -27.80 -0.09 -1.55
N PRO A 54 -26.90 -0.26 -2.54
CA PRO A 54 -25.57 -0.80 -2.28
C PRO A 54 -24.95 0.00 -1.13
N GLN A 55 -24.75 -0.69 -0.02
CA GLN A 55 -24.20 -0.13 1.20
C GLN A 55 -22.97 0.67 0.82
N ASN A 56 -23.06 1.99 1.06
CA ASN A 56 -21.90 2.85 1.17
C ASN A 56 -20.84 2.07 1.96
N GLN A 57 -19.71 1.79 1.32
CA GLN A 57 -18.50 1.45 2.05
C GLN A 57 -18.36 2.47 3.18
N PRO A 58 -18.11 2.04 4.44
CA PRO A 58 -17.99 2.99 5.52
C PRO A 58 -16.91 4.01 5.16
N GLN A 59 -17.33 5.25 4.92
CA GLN A 59 -16.43 6.40 4.86
C GLN A 59 -15.61 6.35 6.15
N HIS A 60 -14.29 6.16 6.04
CA HIS A 60 -13.41 5.93 7.19
C HIS A 60 -13.67 6.98 8.28
N PRO A 61 -14.28 6.62 9.42
CA PRO A 61 -14.64 7.58 10.47
C PRO A 61 -13.45 7.90 11.39
N PHE A 62 -12.23 7.60 10.96
CA PHE A 62 -11.00 7.75 11.73
C PHE A 62 -10.08 8.74 11.00
N ASP A 63 -9.50 9.69 11.73
CA ASP A 63 -8.33 10.45 11.26
C ASP A 63 -7.14 9.49 11.25
N LEU A 64 -6.90 8.90 10.09
CA LEU A 64 -5.77 8.00 9.82
C LEU A 64 -4.46 8.81 9.70
N TRP A 65 -3.33 8.15 9.94
CA TRP A 65 -2.01 8.78 9.77
C TRP A 65 -1.60 8.85 8.29
N THR A 66 -2.15 7.95 7.48
CA THR A 66 -1.92 7.86 6.05
C THR A 66 -3.23 7.78 5.26
N VAL A 67 -3.17 8.14 3.98
CA VAL A 67 -4.30 7.98 3.05
C VAL A 67 -4.26 6.59 2.38
N PRO A 68 -5.36 6.09 1.79
CA PRO A 68 -5.33 4.86 1.00
C PRO A 68 -4.28 4.89 -0.12
N PHE A 69 -3.71 3.73 -0.47
CA PHE A 69 -2.63 3.64 -1.46
C PHE A 69 -2.98 4.27 -2.81
N ASP A 70 -4.15 3.94 -3.38
CA ASP A 70 -4.59 4.46 -4.67
C ASP A 70 -4.68 5.99 -4.66
N GLU A 71 -5.18 6.55 -3.57
CA GLU A 71 -5.26 8.00 -3.40
C GLU A 71 -3.87 8.61 -3.30
N ALA A 72 -2.97 8.02 -2.52
CA ALA A 72 -1.59 8.49 -2.38
C ALA A 72 -0.84 8.45 -3.73
N LEU A 73 -1.01 7.37 -4.49
CA LEU A 73 -0.41 7.21 -5.82
C LEU A 73 -1.00 8.20 -6.84
N LEU A 74 -2.31 8.47 -6.77
CA LEU A 74 -2.97 9.49 -7.59
C LEU A 74 -2.46 10.89 -7.25
N GLN A 75 -2.34 11.24 -5.97
CA GLN A 75 -1.80 12.52 -5.52
C GLN A 75 -0.33 12.69 -5.96
N LEU A 76 0.46 11.61 -5.87
CA LEU A 76 1.82 11.57 -6.37
C LEU A 76 1.83 11.84 -7.88
N SER A 77 1.19 11.01 -8.70
CA SER A 77 1.17 11.20 -10.16
C SER A 77 0.63 12.58 -10.60
N SER A 78 -0.37 13.12 -9.91
CA SER A 78 -0.95 14.44 -10.20
C SER A 78 -0.04 15.61 -9.85
N SER A 79 0.81 15.46 -8.84
CA SER A 79 1.74 16.52 -8.40
C SER A 79 3.02 16.62 -9.25
N HIS A 80 3.20 15.74 -10.23
CA HIS A 80 4.45 15.59 -11.00
C HIS A 80 4.60 16.31 -12.37
N PRO A 81 3.82 17.32 -12.78
CA PRO A 81 4.20 18.11 -13.95
C PRO A 81 5.27 19.14 -13.55
N ARG A 82 6.54 18.73 -13.44
CA ARG A 82 7.68 19.66 -13.36
C ARG A 82 8.64 19.44 -14.51
N GLU A 83 8.72 20.45 -15.37
CA GLU A 83 9.87 20.66 -16.25
C GLU A 83 11.04 21.16 -15.40
N VAL A 84 11.69 20.26 -14.64
CA VAL A 84 12.97 20.60 -14.02
C VAL A 84 14.01 20.59 -15.13
N PRO A 85 14.91 21.59 -15.24
CA PRO A 85 16.00 21.53 -16.19
C PRO A 85 16.85 20.29 -15.91
N LEU A 86 17.09 19.48 -16.94
CA LEU A 86 17.95 18.30 -16.85
C LEU A 86 19.28 18.69 -16.20
N LEU A 87 19.60 18.02 -15.09
CA LEU A 87 20.85 18.25 -14.38
C LEU A 87 22.02 17.84 -15.28
N SER A 88 23.02 18.72 -15.38
CA SER A 88 24.30 18.39 -16.00
C SER A 88 24.99 17.24 -15.26
N MET A 89 25.84 16.47 -15.96
CA MET A 89 26.61 15.39 -15.35
C MET A 89 27.41 15.85 -14.12
N ALA A 90 27.97 17.06 -14.16
CA ALA A 90 28.69 17.62 -13.01
C ALA A 90 27.78 17.93 -11.81
N GLN A 91 26.52 18.33 -12.04
CA GLN A 91 25.53 18.50 -10.98
C GLN A 91 25.07 17.15 -10.44
N GLN A 92 24.84 16.17 -11.30
CA GLN A 92 24.50 14.79 -10.90
C GLN A 92 25.59 14.20 -10.02
N SER A 93 26.88 14.32 -10.40
CA SER A 93 27.98 13.82 -9.55
C SER A 93 28.05 14.50 -8.18
N LYS A 94 27.88 15.83 -8.12
CA LYS A 94 27.85 16.57 -6.85
C LYS A 94 26.69 16.13 -5.95
N LEU A 95 25.56 15.84 -6.56
CA LEU A 95 24.35 15.41 -5.89
C LEU A 95 24.47 13.99 -5.34
N ILE A 96 25.07 13.08 -6.11
CA ILE A 96 25.44 11.73 -5.66
C ILE A 96 26.33 11.83 -4.41
N THR A 97 27.41 12.63 -4.47
CA THR A 97 28.28 12.85 -3.30
C THR A 97 27.51 13.41 -2.10
N PHE A 98 26.59 14.35 -2.34
CA PHE A 98 25.77 14.94 -1.28
C PHE A 98 24.81 13.92 -0.66
N LEU A 99 24.16 13.07 -1.47
CA LEU A 99 23.29 12.00 -0.98
C LEU A 99 24.08 10.97 -0.17
N ASP A 100 25.24 10.54 -0.68
CA ASP A 100 26.13 9.63 0.03
C ASP A 100 26.55 10.20 1.39
N ASP A 101 26.91 11.49 1.45
CA ASP A 101 27.28 12.16 2.69
C ASP A 101 26.11 12.21 3.70
N ARG A 102 24.88 12.43 3.22
CA ARG A 102 23.66 12.45 4.06
C ARG A 102 23.32 11.07 4.61
N ILE A 103 23.35 10.04 3.76
CA ILE A 103 23.12 8.65 4.17
C ILE A 103 24.19 8.23 5.18
N LEU A 104 25.46 8.55 4.90
CA LEU A 104 26.57 8.27 5.81
C LEU A 104 26.44 9.03 7.13
N GLN A 105 25.88 10.24 7.14
CA GLN A 105 25.60 10.98 8.37
C GLN A 105 24.57 10.25 9.23
N VAL A 106 23.45 9.79 8.65
CA VAL A 106 22.43 9.00 9.36
C VAL A 106 23.04 7.71 9.90
N GLN A 107 23.76 6.97 9.06
CA GLN A 107 24.42 5.73 9.45
C GLN A 107 25.42 5.93 10.60
N ARG A 108 26.22 7.01 10.56
CA ARG A 108 27.16 7.33 11.66
C ARG A 108 26.44 7.68 12.95
N GLN A 109 25.33 8.41 12.89
CA GLN A 109 24.55 8.73 14.08
C GLN A 109 23.93 7.47 14.69
N PHE A 110 23.37 6.61 13.86
CA PHE A 110 22.85 5.30 14.26
C PHE A 110 23.93 4.45 14.94
N ILE A 111 25.08 4.22 14.28
CA ILE A 111 26.16 3.41 14.84
C ILE A 111 26.67 3.99 16.17
N LYS A 112 26.84 5.30 16.26
CA LYS A 112 27.26 5.97 17.51
C LYS A 112 26.25 5.73 18.62
N SER A 113 24.96 5.85 18.35
CA SER A 113 23.93 5.59 19.37
C SER A 113 23.90 4.13 19.83
N GLN A 114 24.35 3.19 19.00
CA GLN A 114 24.50 1.78 19.39
C GLN A 114 25.73 1.53 20.27
N SER A 115 26.85 2.21 19.99
CA SER A 115 28.12 1.95 20.66
C SER A 115 28.44 2.86 21.85
N GLU A 116 27.91 4.09 21.85
CA GLU A 116 28.25 5.14 22.81
C GLU A 116 27.01 5.51 23.65
N ALA A 117 27.04 5.20 24.95
CA ALA A 117 25.90 5.44 25.85
C ALA A 117 25.52 6.93 26.01
N GLU A 118 26.39 7.86 25.62
CA GLU A 118 26.15 9.31 25.71
C GLU A 118 25.40 9.88 24.49
N VAL A 119 25.40 9.18 23.35
CA VAL A 119 24.78 9.67 22.12
C VAL A 119 23.38 9.07 21.97
N SER A 120 22.36 9.89 22.21
CA SER A 120 20.97 9.49 21.94
C SER A 120 20.59 9.84 20.51
N TYR A 121 20.09 8.84 19.78
CA TYR A 121 19.49 9.03 18.45
C TYR A 121 18.08 8.42 18.44
N PRO A 122 17.04 9.18 18.84
CA PRO A 122 15.68 8.66 18.96
C PRO A 122 15.10 8.20 17.63
N LEU A 123 14.20 7.21 17.67
CA LEU A 123 13.51 6.69 16.49
C LEU A 123 12.87 7.81 15.66
N LEU A 124 12.16 8.75 16.29
CA LEU A 124 11.55 9.88 15.58
C LEU A 124 12.58 10.69 14.75
N GLN A 125 13.78 10.92 15.30
CA GLN A 125 14.82 11.65 14.58
C GLN A 125 15.35 10.85 13.39
N LEU A 126 15.57 9.54 13.56
CA LEU A 126 15.93 8.66 12.45
C LEU A 126 14.88 8.74 11.33
N LEU A 127 13.59 8.61 11.68
CA LEU A 127 12.49 8.62 10.70
C LEU A 127 12.46 9.94 9.93
N GLN A 128 12.64 11.08 10.62
CA GLN A 128 12.68 12.41 9.99
C GLN A 128 13.90 12.60 9.10
N ASP A 129 15.08 12.18 9.56
CA ASP A 129 16.32 12.30 8.78
C ASP A 129 16.20 11.46 7.50
N VAL A 130 15.76 10.21 7.60
CA VAL A 130 15.54 9.34 6.44
C VAL A 130 14.46 9.91 5.53
N ARG A 131 13.32 10.37 6.08
CA ARG A 131 12.25 11.02 5.30
C ARG A 131 12.79 12.17 4.46
N SER A 132 13.63 13.02 5.04
CA SER A 132 14.23 14.15 4.32
C SER A 132 15.10 13.71 3.13
N ILE A 133 15.80 12.58 3.25
CA ILE A 133 16.61 12.00 2.18
C ILE A 133 15.70 11.43 1.09
N VAL A 134 14.64 10.70 1.46
CA VAL A 134 13.68 10.15 0.48
C VAL A 134 12.98 11.28 -0.28
N ASP A 135 12.57 12.35 0.41
CA ASP A 135 11.96 13.52 -0.21
C ASP A 135 12.93 14.21 -1.18
N LEU A 136 14.22 14.29 -0.81
CA LEU A 136 15.25 14.82 -1.70
C LEU A 136 15.47 13.92 -2.91
N ILE A 137 15.63 12.61 -2.75
CA ILE A 137 15.79 11.66 -3.86
C ILE A 137 14.61 11.78 -4.82
N TRP A 138 13.40 11.82 -4.25
CA TRP A 138 12.19 11.95 -5.03
C TRP A 138 12.06 13.28 -5.77
N PHE A 139 12.48 14.39 -5.14
CA PHE A 139 12.55 15.69 -5.80
C PHE A 139 13.46 15.69 -7.04
N LEU A 140 14.41 14.76 -7.10
CA LEU A 140 15.37 14.62 -8.21
C LEU A 140 14.88 13.66 -9.30
N VAL A 141 13.73 13.00 -9.10
CA VAL A 141 13.08 12.23 -10.15
C VAL A 141 12.42 13.22 -11.11
N ASP A 142 12.91 13.25 -12.34
CA ASP A 142 12.34 14.04 -13.42
C ASP A 142 11.68 13.10 -14.42
N LEU A 143 10.37 13.26 -14.64
CA LEU A 143 9.64 12.49 -15.64
C LEU A 143 10.10 12.78 -17.07
N ASN A 144 10.78 13.91 -17.29
CA ASN A 144 11.37 14.31 -18.56
C ASN A 144 12.84 13.88 -18.70
N GLY A 145 13.40 13.21 -17.69
CA GLY A 145 14.79 12.78 -17.63
C GLY A 145 14.93 11.30 -17.31
N PRO A 146 16.04 10.67 -17.74
CA PRO A 146 16.36 9.33 -17.29
C PRO A 146 16.72 9.37 -15.80
N LEU A 147 16.42 8.28 -15.11
CA LEU A 147 16.99 8.01 -13.80
C LEU A 147 18.53 7.89 -13.89
N PHE A 148 19.21 8.25 -12.82
CA PHE A 148 20.66 8.18 -12.67
C PHE A 148 21.07 7.65 -11.28
N GLY A 149 20.29 6.72 -10.73
CA GLY A 149 20.59 6.02 -9.47
C GLY A 149 19.61 6.30 -8.33
N GLN A 150 18.55 7.08 -8.55
CA GLN A 150 17.50 7.34 -7.56
C GLN A 150 16.86 6.03 -7.06
N GLU A 151 16.56 5.13 -7.98
CA GLU A 151 16.05 3.78 -7.77
C GLU A 151 16.95 2.96 -6.84
N GLU A 152 18.26 2.96 -7.09
CA GLU A 152 19.25 2.27 -6.28
C GLU A 152 19.32 2.86 -4.86
N TYR A 153 19.25 4.19 -4.72
CA TYR A 153 19.24 4.84 -3.41
C TYR A 153 17.98 4.52 -2.60
N LEU A 154 16.80 4.49 -3.23
CA LEU A 154 15.55 4.13 -2.55
C LEU A 154 15.58 2.68 -2.07
N ILE A 155 16.04 1.75 -2.90
CA ILE A 155 16.15 0.33 -2.51
C ILE A 155 17.20 0.15 -1.42
N ARG A 156 18.35 0.83 -1.53
CA ARG A 156 19.39 0.82 -0.50
C ARG A 156 18.86 1.32 0.84
N LEU A 157 18.19 2.47 0.85
CA LEU A 157 17.62 3.05 2.07
C LEU A 157 16.57 2.13 2.71
N LEU A 158 15.76 1.46 1.90
CA LEU A 158 14.81 0.47 2.42
C LEU A 158 15.52 -0.73 3.06
N GLY A 159 16.64 -1.17 2.47
CA GLY A 159 17.50 -2.20 3.06
C GLY A 159 18.18 -1.73 4.35
N ASP A 160 18.76 -0.53 4.37
CA ASP A 160 19.39 0.05 5.56
C ASP A 160 18.36 0.25 6.70
N LEU A 161 17.12 0.62 6.35
CA LEU A 161 16.00 0.72 7.30
C LEU A 161 15.62 -0.61 7.94
N GLU A 162 15.80 -1.74 7.25
CA GLU A 162 15.60 -3.06 7.84
C GLU A 162 16.47 -3.24 9.09
N ASP A 163 17.76 -2.98 8.95
CA ASP A 163 18.72 -3.08 10.05
C ASP A 163 18.47 -2.02 11.12
N TRP A 164 18.15 -0.79 10.72
CA TRP A 164 17.90 0.30 11.68
C TRP A 164 16.65 0.04 12.51
N ILE A 165 15.52 -0.28 11.87
CA ILE A 165 14.25 -0.55 12.56
C ILE A 165 14.39 -1.75 13.50
N ALA A 166 15.08 -2.81 13.08
CA ALA A 166 15.31 -3.99 13.92
C ALA A 166 15.94 -3.63 15.28
N TYR A 167 16.85 -2.65 15.31
CA TYR A 167 17.49 -2.18 16.54
C TYR A 167 16.56 -1.40 17.48
N TYR A 168 15.62 -0.61 16.94
CA TYR A 168 14.76 0.23 17.78
C TYR A 168 13.66 -0.57 18.44
N GLU A 169 13.43 -0.27 19.71
CA GLU A 169 12.24 -0.67 20.44
C GLU A 169 11.17 0.40 20.27
N PHE A 170 10.00 0.02 19.76
CA PHE A 170 8.93 0.97 19.51
C PHE A 170 8.27 1.37 20.83
N PRO A 171 8.03 2.68 21.07
CA PRO A 171 7.30 3.10 22.25
C PRO A 171 5.88 2.53 22.24
N LEU A 172 5.36 2.15 23.40
CA LEU A 172 4.00 1.62 23.49
C LEU A 172 3.00 2.70 23.09
N LEU A 173 2.19 2.41 22.07
CA LEU A 173 1.19 3.33 21.54
C LEU A 173 0.20 3.72 22.63
N ASP A 174 0.20 5.00 23.00
CA ASP A 174 -0.68 5.53 24.04
C ASP A 174 -1.39 6.78 23.54
N ALA A 175 -2.72 6.73 23.54
CA ALA A 175 -3.60 7.83 23.16
C ALA A 175 -3.33 9.13 23.91
N ASN A 176 -2.79 9.03 25.13
CA ASN A 176 -2.53 10.18 25.99
C ASN A 176 -1.11 10.74 25.83
N ASN A 177 -0.26 10.11 25.01
CA ASN A 177 1.11 10.53 24.80
C ASN A 177 1.32 11.08 23.38
N PRO A 178 1.31 12.40 23.20
CA PRO A 178 1.41 13.01 21.86
C PRO A 178 2.75 12.73 21.18
N ASP A 179 3.84 12.57 21.93
CA ASP A 179 5.16 12.29 21.37
C ASP A 179 5.21 10.89 20.73
N VAL A 180 4.52 9.93 21.35
CA VAL A 180 4.37 8.57 20.82
C VAL A 180 3.50 8.58 19.57
N LEU A 181 2.37 9.29 19.59
CA LEU A 181 1.51 9.44 18.42
C LEU A 181 2.27 10.06 17.24
N THR A 182 3.06 11.11 17.49
CA THR A 182 3.91 11.76 16.47
C THR A 182 4.94 10.79 15.91
N THR A 183 5.50 9.90 16.74
CA THR A 183 6.45 8.88 16.29
C THR A 183 5.80 7.85 15.36
N TYR A 184 4.59 7.40 15.70
CA TYR A 184 3.81 6.48 14.88
C TYR A 184 3.38 7.11 13.56
N GLU A 185 2.89 8.35 13.60
CA GLU A 185 2.52 9.09 12.40
C GLU A 185 3.72 9.24 11.46
N ALA A 186 4.88 9.67 11.98
CA ALA A 186 6.10 9.80 11.18
C ALA A 186 6.56 8.45 10.58
N LEU A 187 6.39 7.35 11.32
CA LEU A 187 6.73 6.00 10.86
C LEU A 187 5.86 5.60 9.65
N PHE A 188 4.53 5.70 9.78
CA PHE A 188 3.62 5.30 8.71
C PHE A 188 3.70 6.24 7.50
N GLN A 189 3.87 7.55 7.73
CA GLN A 189 4.09 8.49 6.64
C GLN A 189 5.40 8.20 5.89
N LEU A 190 6.48 7.81 6.58
CA LEU A 190 7.73 7.40 5.93
C LEU A 190 7.50 6.17 5.05
N PHE A 191 6.85 5.13 5.57
CA PHE A 191 6.62 3.92 4.80
C PHE A 191 5.64 4.11 3.64
N GLN A 192 4.59 4.93 3.80
CA GLN A 192 3.75 5.32 2.68
C GLN A 192 4.56 6.06 1.60
N ALA A 193 5.51 6.92 1.98
CA ALA A 193 6.36 7.59 1.02
C ALA A 193 7.25 6.62 0.24
N PHE A 194 7.83 5.60 0.90
CA PHE A 194 8.54 4.53 0.19
C PHE A 194 7.59 3.75 -0.72
N ASP A 195 6.46 3.31 -0.17
CA ASP A 195 5.51 2.44 -0.86
C ASP A 195 5.02 3.07 -2.16
N THR A 196 4.55 4.32 -2.09
CA THR A 196 4.02 5.05 -3.25
C THR A 196 5.08 5.38 -4.29
N ARG A 197 6.26 5.86 -3.86
CA ARG A 197 7.33 6.28 -4.76
C ARG A 197 7.99 5.10 -5.47
N ILE A 198 8.25 4.02 -4.73
CA ILE A 198 8.80 2.81 -5.32
C ILE A 198 7.74 2.14 -6.21
N SER A 199 6.48 2.05 -5.79
CA SER A 199 5.40 1.51 -6.63
C SER A 199 5.28 2.27 -7.95
N PHE A 200 5.35 3.61 -7.91
CA PHE A 200 5.39 4.43 -9.12
C PHE A 200 6.56 4.05 -10.04
N LEU A 201 7.74 3.81 -9.49
CA LEU A 201 8.90 3.42 -10.28
C LEU A 201 8.85 1.95 -10.75
N ILE A 202 8.14 1.05 -10.05
CA ILE A 202 7.87 -0.31 -10.52
C ILE A 202 6.92 -0.28 -11.72
N ASP A 203 5.83 0.50 -11.63
CA ASP A 203 4.87 0.70 -12.71
C ASP A 203 5.56 1.36 -13.93
N GLY A 204 6.55 2.19 -13.66
CA GLY A 204 7.39 2.85 -14.65
C GLY A 204 6.69 4.06 -15.30
N TYR A 205 7.48 4.86 -15.99
CA TYR A 205 7.03 6.05 -16.70
C TYR A 205 7.66 6.13 -18.09
N GLN A 206 6.96 6.78 -19.03
CA GLN A 206 7.38 6.88 -20.42
C GLN A 206 8.14 8.18 -20.69
N LEU A 207 9.36 8.06 -21.21
CA LEU A 207 10.18 9.19 -21.65
C LEU A 207 10.55 9.02 -23.13
N LYS A 208 10.08 9.93 -24.00
CA LYS A 208 10.41 9.94 -25.44
C LYS A 208 10.20 8.58 -26.14
N GLY A 209 9.24 7.78 -25.67
CA GLY A 209 8.92 6.45 -26.19
C GLY A 209 9.70 5.29 -25.57
N SER A 210 10.56 5.55 -24.58
CA SER A 210 11.23 4.54 -23.77
C SER A 210 10.63 4.48 -22.38
N ALA A 211 10.38 3.28 -21.86
CA ALA A 211 9.98 3.09 -20.48
C ALA A 211 11.19 3.22 -19.54
N HIS A 212 11.02 3.98 -18.46
CA HIS A 212 11.98 4.14 -17.37
C HIS A 212 11.31 3.74 -16.05
N GLY A 213 12.09 3.15 -15.14
CA GLY A 213 11.57 2.59 -13.89
C GLY A 213 12.59 1.62 -13.32
N LEU A 214 12.16 0.80 -12.35
CA LEU A 214 12.99 -0.27 -11.80
C LEU A 214 13.24 -1.34 -12.86
N SER A 215 14.47 -1.84 -12.90
CA SER A 215 14.84 -3.03 -13.65
C SER A 215 14.30 -4.31 -12.98
N GLY A 216 14.18 -5.39 -13.75
CA GLY A 216 13.75 -6.68 -13.19
C GLY A 216 14.65 -7.19 -12.05
N THR A 217 15.95 -6.91 -12.10
CA THR A 217 16.90 -7.27 -11.02
C THR A 217 16.60 -6.50 -9.73
N GLU A 218 16.25 -5.22 -9.86
CA GLU A 218 15.91 -4.37 -8.71
C GLU A 218 14.59 -4.78 -8.08
N ILE A 219 13.58 -5.12 -8.89
CA ILE A 219 12.28 -5.67 -8.43
C ILE A 219 12.51 -6.96 -7.63
N VAL A 220 13.30 -7.90 -8.17
CA VAL A 220 13.61 -9.17 -7.49
C VAL A 220 14.37 -8.94 -6.17
N ARG A 221 15.22 -7.91 -6.09
CA ARG A 221 15.93 -7.54 -4.85
C ARG A 221 15.00 -6.87 -3.83
N LEU A 222 14.07 -6.06 -4.29
CA LEU A 222 13.14 -5.28 -3.46
C LEU A 222 12.18 -6.17 -2.67
N GLY A 223 11.60 -7.20 -3.29
CA GLY A 223 10.59 -8.05 -2.67
C GLY A 223 11.01 -8.65 -1.33
N PRO A 224 12.17 -9.34 -1.25
CA PRO A 224 12.69 -9.86 0.01
C PRO A 224 12.95 -8.79 1.07
N ILE A 225 13.44 -7.60 0.68
CA ILE A 225 13.70 -6.48 1.60
C ILE A 225 12.38 -5.96 2.17
N ALA A 226 11.43 -5.62 1.30
CA ALA A 226 10.13 -5.10 1.70
C ALA A 226 9.37 -6.08 2.60
N ASN A 227 9.40 -7.38 2.27
CA ASN A 227 8.75 -8.40 3.07
C ASN A 227 9.36 -8.54 4.47
N ARG A 228 10.70 -8.61 4.59
CA ARG A 228 11.34 -8.71 5.91
C ARG A 228 11.09 -7.47 6.77
N LEU A 229 11.21 -6.29 6.17
CA LEU A 229 10.94 -5.03 6.84
C LEU A 229 9.49 -4.92 7.32
N ARG A 230 8.52 -5.31 6.48
CA ARG A 230 7.10 -5.38 6.86
C ARG A 230 6.90 -6.28 8.06
N MET A 231 7.46 -7.49 8.03
CA MET A 231 7.35 -8.46 9.13
C MET A 231 7.96 -7.93 10.43
N GLU A 232 9.14 -7.31 10.38
CA GLU A 232 9.81 -6.71 11.53
C GLU A 232 8.95 -5.60 12.17
N ILE A 233 8.37 -4.72 11.35
CA ILE A 233 7.49 -3.64 11.84
C ILE A 233 6.22 -4.24 12.46
N VAL A 234 5.57 -5.19 11.80
CA VAL A 234 4.37 -5.87 12.31
C VAL A 234 4.64 -6.53 13.66
N GLU A 235 5.77 -7.23 13.81
CA GLU A 235 6.18 -7.84 15.08
C GLU A 235 6.33 -6.80 16.20
N LYS A 236 6.97 -5.66 15.91
CA LYS A 236 7.11 -4.56 16.89
C LYS A 236 5.76 -3.94 17.25
N MET A 237 4.80 -3.90 16.32
CA MET A 237 3.45 -3.37 16.57
C MET A 237 2.61 -4.26 17.50
N GLU A 238 2.92 -5.54 17.63
CA GLU A 238 2.14 -6.47 18.45
C GLU A 238 2.15 -6.09 19.95
N ARG A 239 3.25 -5.48 20.43
CA ARG A 239 3.34 -4.96 21.80
C ARG A 239 2.36 -3.82 22.03
N SER A 240 2.30 -2.87 21.09
CA SER A 240 1.36 -1.74 21.13
C SER A 240 -0.08 -2.19 20.99
N ARG A 241 -0.34 -3.21 20.15
CA ARG A 241 -1.65 -3.86 20.05
C ARG A 241 -2.07 -4.47 21.38
N THR A 242 -1.20 -5.26 22.00
CA THR A 242 -1.51 -5.87 23.31
C THR A 242 -1.79 -4.82 24.38
N HIS A 243 -0.99 -3.75 24.41
CA HIS A 243 -1.16 -2.64 25.36
C HIS A 243 -2.49 -1.90 25.17
N LEU A 244 -2.86 -1.58 23.94
CA LEU A 244 -4.14 -0.95 23.63
C LEU A 244 -5.33 -1.88 23.97
N LEU A 245 -5.16 -3.19 23.81
CA LEU A 245 -6.19 -4.18 24.13
C LEU A 245 -6.45 -4.23 25.65
N GLN A 246 -5.39 -4.15 26.45
CA GLN A 246 -5.50 -4.05 27.90
C GLN A 246 -6.21 -2.76 28.32
N LYS A 247 -5.77 -1.61 27.80
CA LYS A 247 -6.41 -0.31 28.10
C LYS A 247 -7.87 -0.23 27.67
N ARG A 248 -8.23 -0.89 26.57
CA ARG A 248 -9.62 -1.04 26.12
C ARG A 248 -10.46 -1.75 27.18
N ASN A 249 -9.96 -2.85 27.72
CA ASN A 249 -10.66 -3.61 28.77
C ASN A 249 -10.82 -2.78 30.05
N ASP A 250 -9.90 -1.84 30.30
CA ASP A 250 -9.97 -0.86 31.40
C ASP A 250 -10.94 0.31 31.11
N GLY A 251 -11.64 0.32 29.97
CA GLY A 251 -12.66 1.32 29.63
C GLY A 251 -12.15 2.60 28.97
N HIS A 252 -10.90 2.63 28.47
CA HIS A 252 -10.36 3.80 27.78
C HIS A 252 -10.88 3.86 26.33
N ALA A 253 -11.86 4.73 26.08
CA ALA A 253 -12.50 4.88 24.76
C ALA A 253 -11.49 5.21 23.64
N SER A 254 -10.50 6.07 23.92
CA SER A 254 -9.45 6.43 22.95
C SER A 254 -8.57 5.25 22.53
N SER A 255 -8.45 4.20 23.36
CA SER A 255 -7.68 3.01 23.01
C SER A 255 -8.35 2.17 21.92
N VAL A 256 -9.69 2.20 21.83
CA VAL A 256 -10.42 1.56 20.73
C VAL A 256 -10.13 2.28 19.42
N TYR A 257 -10.16 3.61 19.45
CA TYR A 257 -9.86 4.45 18.29
C TYR A 257 -8.46 4.14 17.72
N TYR A 258 -7.41 4.23 18.55
CA TYR A 258 -6.04 4.01 18.09
C TYR A 258 -5.72 2.55 17.78
N MET A 259 -6.48 1.60 18.33
CA MET A 259 -6.40 0.20 17.89
C MET A 259 -6.84 0.06 16.44
N ASN A 260 -8.00 0.63 16.09
CA ASN A 260 -8.52 0.55 14.73
C ASN A 260 -7.59 1.27 13.75
N VAL A 261 -7.07 2.44 14.12
CA VAL A 261 -6.07 3.16 13.31
C VAL A 261 -4.85 2.27 13.10
N LEU A 262 -4.28 1.70 14.17
CA LEU A 262 -3.10 0.84 14.05
C LEU A 262 -3.35 -0.40 13.17
N GLU A 263 -4.49 -1.06 13.30
CA GLU A 263 -4.83 -2.24 12.49
C GLU A 263 -4.97 -1.91 11.00
N ILE A 264 -5.58 -0.76 10.67
CA ILE A 264 -5.69 -0.28 9.29
C ILE A 264 -4.31 0.06 8.71
N GLU A 265 -3.50 0.79 9.46
CA GLU A 265 -2.18 1.25 9.04
C GLU A 265 -1.18 0.08 8.87
N VAL A 266 -1.23 -0.91 9.77
CA VAL A 266 -0.45 -2.15 9.63
C VAL A 266 -0.91 -2.96 8.42
N GLY A 267 -2.21 -3.00 8.13
CA GLY A 267 -2.75 -3.68 6.95
C GLY A 267 -2.18 -3.14 5.64
N ARG A 268 -2.09 -1.80 5.54
CA ARG A 268 -1.60 -1.05 4.37
C ARG A 268 -0.09 -0.96 4.25
N LEU A 269 0.65 -1.44 5.24
CA LEU A 269 2.10 -1.28 5.29
C LEU A 269 2.78 -1.97 4.10
N LEU A 270 3.39 -1.16 3.22
CA LEU A 270 4.10 -1.59 2.01
C LEU A 270 3.23 -2.40 1.03
N GLU A 271 1.91 -2.23 1.08
CA GLU A 271 0.95 -2.96 0.25
C GLU A 271 1.23 -2.76 -1.24
N GLY A 272 1.48 -1.51 -1.67
CA GLY A 272 1.71 -1.19 -3.07
C GLY A 272 2.91 -1.90 -3.69
N ILE A 273 4.03 -1.95 -2.96
CA ILE A 273 5.22 -2.68 -3.36
C ILE A 273 4.93 -4.18 -3.37
N MET A 274 4.31 -4.71 -2.33
CA MET A 274 4.08 -6.16 -2.18
C MET A 274 3.14 -6.74 -3.24
N GLU A 275 2.17 -5.96 -3.74
CA GLU A 275 1.28 -6.39 -4.83
C GLU A 275 1.97 -6.42 -6.20
N ARG A 276 3.09 -5.72 -6.35
CA ARG A 276 3.78 -5.54 -7.63
C ARG A 276 5.02 -6.42 -7.80
N VAL A 277 5.51 -7.04 -6.72
CA VAL A 277 6.77 -7.82 -6.71
C VAL A 277 6.52 -9.32 -6.61
#